data_AF-A0A8J2WSA1-F1
#
_entry.id   AF-A0A8J2WSA1-F1
#
_cell.length_a   1.000
_cell.length_b   1.000
_cell.length_c   1.000
_cell.angle_alpha   90.00
_cell.angle_beta   90.00
_cell.angle_gamma   90.00
#
_symmetry.space_group_name_H-M   'P 1'
#
loop_
_entity.id
_entity.type
_entity.pdbx_description
1 polymer ?
#
loop_
_entity_poly.entity_id
_entity_poly.type
_entity_poly.pdbx_seq_one_letter_code
_entity_poly.pdbx_strand_id
1 'polypeptide(L)'
;MARLNRSTRAAAAFLTCLLVFVRLWHTSDEHHPDVAIYSYDGRNNWVDFEGMHNLDQLDDARIVSRKTTVPISTAHAEGLFHRGLWLAVARRGAHGDEILLLHRSMKMKTCPGAWGLVGEHSNPEEPWRTTAARALREELGLSIDDDDPGLINLAPGTSYLVKVAYDDVARRDLQATALFFYRIPSDAPLQFDDEAAGSRWVAPRELKKLEFCNGAITALAGVVAELIHGGRVDGVLFCSVGIVYDRTGVSARVSTSEPPCESFPTIPIVPNGVGHTLTCEMMAHKTAACIRQRNIWDSALASLSGQTSDEWAATLQRLHTQGPPGILGYGEDFPADVAVEMRIADFVLEGPAAIGLKRTDPEAVPQRMYTSDYDSASGAEEHEEAAAATASPTTHST
;
A
#
# COMPACT_ATOMS: atom_id res chain seq x y z
N MET A 1 1.49 -61.04 -28.71
CA MET A 1 1.94 -60.00 -27.74
C MET A 1 3.38 -60.27 -27.35
N ALA A 2 4.31 -59.34 -27.61
CA ALA A 2 5.71 -59.52 -27.23
C ALA A 2 5.94 -59.15 -25.75
N ARG A 3 6.59 -60.02 -24.98
CA ARG A 3 7.02 -59.71 -23.61
C ARG A 3 8.33 -58.93 -23.66
N LEU A 4 8.31 -57.61 -23.42
CA LEU A 4 9.55 -56.85 -23.20
C LEU A 4 10.34 -57.46 -22.02
N ASN A 5 11.65 -57.57 -22.21
CA ASN A 5 12.58 -58.13 -21.23
C ASN A 5 12.58 -57.32 -19.92
N ARG A 6 12.96 -57.93 -18.80
CA ARG A 6 13.08 -57.23 -17.49
C ARG A 6 14.10 -56.08 -17.57
N SER A 7 15.17 -56.24 -18.33
CA SER A 7 16.21 -55.22 -18.53
C SER A 7 15.66 -53.91 -19.13
N THR A 8 14.87 -53.98 -20.21
CA THR A 8 14.31 -52.78 -20.84
C THR A 8 13.26 -52.08 -19.97
N ARG A 9 12.55 -52.81 -19.10
CA ARG A 9 11.66 -52.22 -18.09
C ARG A 9 12.42 -51.47 -17.00
N ALA A 10 13.53 -52.03 -16.52
CA ALA A 10 14.38 -51.37 -15.52
C ALA A 10 15.05 -50.10 -16.08
N ALA A 11 15.57 -50.16 -17.31
CA ALA A 11 16.16 -49.00 -17.99
C ALA A 11 15.13 -47.88 -18.22
N ALA A 12 13.91 -48.22 -18.65
CA ALA A 12 12.83 -47.25 -18.81
C ALA A 12 12.45 -46.58 -17.48
N ALA A 13 12.27 -47.36 -16.41
CA ALA A 13 11.95 -46.83 -15.08
C ALA A 13 13.06 -45.89 -14.54
N PHE A 14 14.33 -46.28 -14.69
CA PHE A 14 15.46 -45.44 -14.29
C PHE A 14 15.51 -44.12 -15.09
N LEU A 15 15.28 -44.17 -16.42
CA LEU A 15 15.22 -42.97 -17.25
C LEU A 15 14.03 -42.07 -16.90
N THR A 16 12.86 -42.63 -16.59
CA THR A 16 11.71 -41.85 -16.09
C THR A 16 12.02 -41.19 -14.74
N CYS A 17 12.62 -41.91 -13.79
CA CYS A 17 13.05 -41.32 -12.52
C CYS A 17 14.09 -40.21 -12.73
N LEU A 18 15.09 -40.42 -13.60
CA LEU A 18 16.10 -39.42 -13.91
C LEU A 18 15.48 -38.17 -14.54
N LEU A 19 14.55 -38.31 -15.48
CA LEU A 19 13.84 -37.19 -16.11
C LEU A 19 12.93 -36.45 -15.13
N VAL A 20 12.32 -37.14 -14.16
CA VAL A 20 11.57 -36.51 -13.07
C VAL A 20 12.51 -35.74 -12.13
N PHE A 21 13.65 -36.31 -11.74
CA PHE A 21 14.64 -35.62 -10.91
C PHE A 21 15.24 -34.40 -11.62
N VAL A 22 15.65 -34.51 -12.89
CA VAL A 22 16.17 -33.38 -13.68
C VAL A 22 15.10 -32.30 -13.85
N ARG A 23 13.82 -32.68 -14.10
CA ARG A 23 12.74 -31.69 -14.19
C ARG A 23 12.47 -31.00 -12.85
N LEU A 24 12.47 -31.72 -11.74
CA LEU A 24 12.31 -31.14 -10.40
C LEU A 24 13.47 -30.20 -10.05
N TRP A 25 14.70 -30.55 -10.44
CA TRP A 25 15.90 -29.73 -10.23
C TRP A 25 15.88 -28.46 -11.07
N HIS A 26 15.44 -28.51 -12.34
CA HIS A 26 15.26 -27.30 -13.16
C HIS A 26 14.04 -26.46 -12.78
N THR A 27 13.05 -27.01 -12.09
CA THR A 27 12.00 -26.20 -11.42
C THR A 27 12.44 -25.64 -10.07
N SER A 28 13.69 -25.85 -9.65
CA SER A 28 14.32 -25.19 -8.50
C SER A 28 15.41 -24.17 -8.89
N ASP A 29 15.43 -23.74 -10.16
CA ASP A 29 15.91 -22.40 -10.46
C ASP A 29 14.95 -21.42 -9.76
N GLU A 30 15.33 -20.94 -8.56
CA GLU A 30 14.53 -20.01 -7.73
C GLU A 30 14.17 -18.78 -8.57
N HIS A 31 12.95 -18.70 -9.10
CA HIS A 31 12.48 -17.58 -9.92
C HIS A 31 12.18 -16.37 -9.02
N HIS A 32 13.26 -15.76 -8.56
CA HIS A 32 13.25 -14.55 -7.74
C HIS A 32 12.38 -13.48 -8.43
N PRO A 33 11.45 -12.83 -7.71
CA PRO A 33 10.54 -11.87 -8.31
C PRO A 33 11.32 -10.71 -8.94
N ASP A 34 10.87 -10.31 -10.12
CA ASP A 34 11.37 -9.16 -10.88
C ASP A 34 10.75 -7.88 -10.29
N VAL A 35 11.58 -6.99 -9.76
CA VAL A 35 11.14 -5.69 -9.21
C VAL A 35 11.42 -4.57 -10.19
N ALA A 36 10.54 -3.57 -10.26
CA ALA A 36 10.82 -2.38 -11.04
C ALA A 36 11.81 -1.46 -10.32
N ILE A 37 12.76 -0.92 -11.09
CA ILE A 37 13.69 0.10 -10.64
C ILE A 37 13.10 1.49 -10.90
N TYR A 38 13.25 2.37 -9.91
CA TYR A 38 12.70 3.70 -9.88
C TYR A 38 13.82 4.75 -9.86
N SER A 39 13.44 6.03 -9.88
CA SER A 39 14.32 7.13 -9.50
C SER A 39 13.60 8.14 -8.62
N TYR A 40 14.33 8.80 -7.72
CA TYR A 40 13.87 9.91 -6.90
C TYR A 40 14.74 11.14 -7.18
N ASP A 41 14.18 12.20 -7.73
CA ASP A 41 14.95 13.35 -8.28
C ASP A 41 16.05 12.92 -9.29
N GLY A 42 15.86 11.81 -10.01
CA GLY A 42 16.86 11.21 -10.90
C GLY A 42 17.88 10.27 -10.23
N ARG A 43 18.00 10.31 -8.89
CA ARG A 43 18.79 9.35 -8.10
C ARG A 43 18.18 7.95 -8.23
N ASN A 44 19.00 6.93 -8.48
CA ASN A 44 18.54 5.58 -8.81
C ASN A 44 19.44 4.43 -8.32
N ASN A 45 20.64 4.73 -7.80
CA ASN A 45 21.53 3.73 -7.18
C ASN A 45 22.12 4.24 -5.85
N TRP A 46 22.71 3.35 -5.07
CA TRP A 46 23.25 3.62 -3.72
C TRP A 46 24.13 4.88 -3.59
N VAL A 47 24.97 5.19 -4.59
CA VAL A 47 25.90 6.33 -4.55
C VAL A 47 25.14 7.65 -4.72
N ASP A 48 24.11 7.69 -5.56
CA ASP A 48 23.28 8.88 -5.78
C ASP A 48 22.58 9.37 -4.49
N PHE A 49 22.39 8.46 -3.54
CA PHE A 49 21.77 8.69 -2.23
C PHE A 49 22.79 8.94 -1.11
N GLU A 50 24.10 9.16 -1.38
CA GLU A 50 25.11 9.42 -0.32
C GLU A 50 24.70 10.53 0.67
N GLY A 51 24.13 11.62 0.16
CA GLY A 51 23.62 12.75 0.95
C GLY A 51 22.23 12.53 1.58
N MET A 52 21.73 11.30 1.62
CA MET A 52 20.45 10.92 2.26
C MET A 52 20.66 9.87 3.35
N HIS A 53 19.85 9.97 4.40
CA HIS A 53 19.86 9.13 5.58
C HIS A 53 18.69 8.13 5.59
N ASN A 54 18.85 7.05 6.34
CA ASN A 54 17.77 6.09 6.54
C ASN A 54 16.63 6.73 7.37
N LEU A 55 15.39 6.54 6.92
CA LEU A 55 14.16 7.23 7.35
C LEU A 55 13.99 8.68 6.85
N ASP A 56 14.79 9.15 5.89
CA ASP A 56 14.43 10.36 5.13
C ASP A 56 13.07 10.14 4.46
N GLN A 57 12.18 11.13 4.58
CA GLN A 57 10.85 11.08 3.96
C GLN A 57 10.94 11.40 2.46
N LEU A 58 10.32 10.56 1.66
CA LEU A 58 10.24 10.67 0.21
C LEU A 58 8.81 11.06 -0.17
N ASP A 59 8.67 12.20 -0.83
CA ASP A 59 7.44 12.58 -1.54
C ASP A 59 7.21 11.62 -2.72
N ASP A 60 6.14 10.82 -2.65
CA ASP A 60 5.86 9.77 -3.62
C ASP A 60 5.64 10.31 -5.04
N ALA A 61 5.22 11.57 -5.20
CA ALA A 61 5.03 12.19 -6.51
C ALA A 61 6.35 12.42 -7.28
N ARG A 62 7.49 12.29 -6.59
CA ARG A 62 8.85 12.40 -7.15
C ARG A 62 9.50 11.03 -7.42
N ILE A 63 8.81 9.93 -7.11
CA ILE A 63 9.26 8.56 -7.40
C ILE A 63 8.79 8.16 -8.80
N VAL A 64 9.72 8.11 -9.76
CA VAL A 64 9.43 7.88 -11.18
C VAL A 64 9.88 6.49 -11.62
N SER A 65 8.99 5.72 -12.26
CA SER A 65 9.31 4.42 -12.89
C SER A 65 10.38 4.59 -13.98
N ARG A 66 11.47 3.80 -13.92
CA ARG A 66 12.46 3.74 -15.01
C ARG A 66 12.09 2.72 -16.09
N LYS A 67 10.89 2.13 -16.02
CA LYS A 67 10.38 1.11 -16.97
C LYS A 67 11.37 -0.03 -17.23
N THR A 68 12.10 -0.38 -16.18
CA THR A 68 13.16 -1.40 -16.18
C THR A 68 12.89 -2.31 -14.99
N THR A 69 12.89 -3.62 -15.21
CA THR A 69 12.78 -4.63 -14.16
C THR A 69 14.10 -5.37 -14.02
N VAL A 70 14.39 -5.85 -12.81
CA VAL A 70 15.51 -6.75 -12.53
C VAL A 70 15.10 -7.74 -11.43
N PRO A 71 15.73 -8.92 -11.35
CA PRO A 71 15.51 -9.82 -10.22
C PRO A 71 15.85 -9.13 -8.90
N ILE A 72 15.06 -9.35 -7.85
CA ILE A 72 15.29 -8.75 -6.52
C ILE A 72 16.66 -9.10 -5.92
N SER A 73 17.30 -10.18 -6.40
CA SER A 73 18.71 -10.49 -6.10
C SER A 73 19.71 -9.46 -6.65
N THR A 74 19.45 -8.95 -7.85
CA THR A 74 20.31 -7.96 -8.55
C THR A 74 20.10 -6.58 -7.96
N ALA A 75 18.84 -6.17 -7.74
CA ALA A 75 18.51 -4.91 -7.06
C ALA A 75 19.24 -4.79 -5.71
N HIS A 76 19.25 -5.87 -4.92
CA HIS A 76 19.96 -5.95 -3.64
C HIS A 76 21.48 -6.09 -3.75
N ALA A 77 22.04 -6.63 -4.83
CA ALA A 77 23.49 -6.75 -5.00
C ALA A 77 24.12 -5.40 -5.40
N GLU A 78 23.47 -4.69 -6.31
CA GLU A 78 23.96 -3.41 -6.84
C GLU A 78 23.50 -2.21 -5.97
N GLY A 79 22.44 -2.38 -5.17
CA GLY A 79 21.83 -1.30 -4.39
C GLY A 79 21.04 -0.36 -5.29
N LEU A 80 20.15 -0.91 -6.13
CA LEU A 80 19.29 -0.17 -7.04
C LEU A 80 18.03 0.30 -6.31
N PHE A 81 17.61 1.54 -6.59
CA PHE A 81 16.46 2.14 -5.94
C PHE A 81 15.15 1.51 -6.43
N HIS A 82 14.43 0.86 -5.53
CA HIS A 82 13.18 0.15 -5.82
C HIS A 82 12.08 0.55 -4.82
N ARG A 83 10.88 0.01 -5.03
CA ARG A 83 9.70 0.27 -4.19
C ARG A 83 9.30 -0.98 -3.42
N GLY A 84 8.81 -0.78 -2.20
CA GLY A 84 8.14 -1.79 -1.39
C GLY A 84 7.40 -1.18 -0.22
N LEU A 85 6.94 -2.00 0.70
CA LEU A 85 6.18 -1.55 1.86
C LEU A 85 6.39 -2.46 3.07
N TRP A 86 6.06 -1.89 4.21
CA TRP A 86 5.87 -2.61 5.46
C TRP A 86 4.42 -2.44 5.94
N LEU A 87 3.85 -3.53 6.46
CA LEU A 87 2.46 -3.63 6.87
C LEU A 87 2.35 -4.05 8.34
N ALA A 88 1.77 -3.17 9.15
CA ALA A 88 1.38 -3.46 10.52
C ALA A 88 0.03 -4.21 10.54
N VAL A 89 0.07 -5.53 10.46
CA VAL A 89 -1.11 -6.38 10.65
C VAL A 89 -1.44 -6.45 12.14
N ALA A 90 -2.65 -6.06 12.50
CA ALA A 90 -3.10 -5.90 13.88
C ALA A 90 -4.32 -6.76 14.20
N ARG A 91 -4.47 -7.19 15.45
CA ARG A 91 -5.71 -7.79 15.98
C ARG A 91 -6.10 -7.13 17.29
N ARG A 92 -7.34 -7.33 17.74
CA ARG A 92 -7.75 -6.94 19.10
C ARG A 92 -7.37 -8.04 20.10
N GLY A 93 -6.43 -7.73 20.98
CA GLY A 93 -6.01 -8.56 22.11
C GLY A 93 -6.68 -8.14 23.42
N ALA A 94 -6.29 -8.79 24.52
CA ALA A 94 -6.89 -8.57 25.85
C ALA A 94 -6.57 -7.20 26.48
N HIS A 95 -5.60 -6.47 25.94
CA HIS A 95 -5.07 -5.22 26.49
C HIS A 95 -5.02 -4.06 25.48
N GLY A 96 -5.85 -4.13 24.43
CA GLY A 96 -5.84 -3.24 23.28
C GLY A 96 -5.39 -3.97 22.02
N ASP A 97 -4.85 -3.23 21.05
CA ASP A 97 -4.37 -3.82 19.80
C ASP A 97 -3.00 -4.47 19.96
N GLU A 98 -2.81 -5.58 19.26
CA GLU A 98 -1.56 -6.32 19.15
C GLU A 98 -1.13 -6.36 17.68
N ILE A 99 0.15 -6.14 17.40
CA ILE A 99 0.75 -6.18 16.07
C ILE A 99 1.44 -7.53 15.86
N LEU A 100 1.25 -8.11 14.68
CA LEU A 100 1.90 -9.32 14.21
C LEU A 100 3.36 -9.03 13.85
N LEU A 101 4.26 -9.88 14.35
CA LEU A 101 5.64 -9.96 13.89
C LEU A 101 5.91 -11.35 13.33
N LEU A 102 6.59 -11.39 12.18
CA LEU A 102 7.09 -12.61 11.57
C LEU A 102 8.56 -12.83 11.99
N HIS A 103 8.95 -14.09 12.18
CA HIS A 103 10.31 -14.51 12.41
C HIS A 103 10.89 -15.05 11.10
N ARG A 104 11.77 -14.29 10.47
CA ARG A 104 12.31 -14.60 9.13
C ARG A 104 13.04 -15.93 9.11
N SER A 105 12.77 -16.72 8.08
CA SER A 105 13.34 -18.03 7.82
C SER A 105 14.86 -17.98 7.73
N MET A 106 15.54 -19.05 8.16
CA MET A 106 17.00 -19.15 8.00
C MET A 106 17.43 -19.29 6.53
N LYS A 107 16.48 -19.44 5.60
CA LYS A 107 16.71 -19.40 4.15
C LYS A 107 16.92 -17.97 3.61
N MET A 108 16.51 -16.94 4.36
CA MET A 108 16.44 -15.57 3.86
C MET A 108 17.83 -14.99 3.56
N LYS A 109 17.97 -14.39 2.37
CA LYS A 109 19.25 -13.77 1.95
C LYS A 109 19.55 -12.47 2.71
N THR A 110 18.56 -11.87 3.37
CA THR A 110 18.67 -10.67 4.23
C THR A 110 17.91 -10.89 5.53
N CYS A 111 18.53 -10.53 6.67
CA CYS A 111 17.97 -10.69 8.01
C CYS A 111 17.41 -12.11 8.35
N PRO A 112 18.11 -13.21 8.07
CA PRO A 112 17.66 -14.55 8.48
C PRO A 112 17.60 -14.68 10.00
N GLY A 113 16.54 -15.31 10.53
CA GLY A 113 16.34 -15.48 11.97
C GLY A 113 16.01 -14.19 12.73
N ALA A 114 15.69 -13.10 12.03
CA ALA A 114 15.30 -11.84 12.65
C ALA A 114 13.78 -11.70 12.73
N TRP A 115 13.30 -10.90 13.69
CA TRP A 115 11.92 -10.44 13.69
C TRP A 115 11.72 -9.30 12.70
N GLY A 116 10.54 -9.23 12.08
CA GLY A 116 10.10 -8.18 11.17
C GLY A 116 8.58 -7.97 11.22
N LEU A 117 8.11 -6.86 10.63
CA LEU A 117 6.71 -6.75 10.20
C LEU A 117 6.50 -7.57 8.92
N VAL A 118 5.26 -7.72 8.49
CA VAL A 118 4.95 -8.16 7.11
C VAL A 118 5.51 -7.11 6.15
N GLY A 119 6.18 -7.50 5.08
CA GLY A 119 6.77 -6.55 4.14
C GLY A 119 7.04 -7.17 2.79
N GLU A 120 6.86 -6.38 1.73
CA GLU A 120 6.90 -6.85 0.35
C GLU A 120 7.29 -5.71 -0.61
N HIS A 121 7.96 -6.06 -1.70
CA HIS A 121 8.40 -5.22 -2.80
C HIS A 121 7.25 -5.03 -3.81
N SER A 122 7.12 -3.84 -4.39
CA SER A 122 6.11 -3.59 -5.41
C SER A 122 6.48 -4.25 -6.74
N ASN A 123 5.52 -4.93 -7.35
CA ASN A 123 5.63 -5.37 -8.75
C ASN A 123 5.76 -4.16 -9.69
N PRO A 124 6.16 -4.38 -10.95
CA PRO A 124 6.33 -3.30 -11.93
C PRO A 124 5.06 -2.46 -12.11
N GLU A 125 5.19 -1.16 -11.82
CA GLU A 125 4.11 -0.15 -11.88
C GLU A 125 2.90 -0.42 -10.95
N GLU A 126 3.05 -1.34 -9.97
CA GLU A 126 2.01 -1.73 -9.01
C GLU A 126 1.67 -0.60 -8.02
N PRO A 127 0.38 -0.26 -7.80
CA PRO A 127 -0.03 0.72 -6.78
C PRO A 127 0.25 0.23 -5.35
N TRP A 128 0.52 1.16 -4.43
CA TRP A 128 0.87 0.84 -3.04
C TRP A 128 -0.18 -0.03 -2.32
N ARG A 129 -1.48 0.23 -2.52
CA ARG A 129 -2.55 -0.58 -1.89
C ARG A 129 -2.60 -1.99 -2.48
N THR A 130 -2.40 -2.13 -3.78
CA THR A 130 -2.35 -3.42 -4.49
C THR A 130 -1.20 -4.28 -3.96
N THR A 131 0.00 -3.70 -3.78
CA THR A 131 1.12 -4.39 -3.10
C THR A 131 0.75 -4.81 -1.67
N ALA A 132 -0.01 -3.99 -0.92
CA ALA A 132 -0.34 -4.27 0.48
C ALA A 132 -1.41 -5.37 0.66
N ALA A 133 -2.46 -5.35 -0.16
CA ALA A 133 -3.45 -6.42 -0.24
C ALA A 133 -2.83 -7.73 -0.75
N ARG A 134 -1.85 -7.62 -1.67
CA ARG A 134 -1.06 -8.77 -2.12
C ARG A 134 -0.18 -9.35 -1.02
N ALA A 135 0.52 -8.52 -0.26
CA ALA A 135 1.33 -8.96 0.89
C ALA A 135 0.50 -9.74 1.92
N LEU A 136 -0.73 -9.28 2.22
CA LEU A 136 -1.66 -10.03 3.09
C LEU A 136 -1.99 -11.42 2.54
N ARG A 137 -2.21 -11.53 1.23
CA ARG A 137 -2.52 -12.81 0.56
C ARG A 137 -1.32 -13.76 0.53
N GLU A 138 -0.14 -13.26 0.18
CA GLU A 138 1.05 -14.09 -0.06
C GLU A 138 1.79 -14.45 1.25
N GLU A 139 1.91 -13.53 2.20
CA GLU A 139 2.61 -13.78 3.48
C GLU A 139 1.73 -14.45 4.55
N LEU A 140 0.41 -14.22 4.51
CA LEU A 140 -0.54 -14.63 5.57
C LEU A 140 -1.75 -15.43 5.09
N GLY A 141 -1.94 -15.63 3.79
CA GLY A 141 -3.13 -16.29 3.22
C GLY A 141 -4.41 -15.45 3.30
N LEU A 142 -4.32 -14.16 3.62
CA LEU A 142 -5.46 -13.26 3.80
C LEU A 142 -5.78 -12.50 2.50
N SER A 143 -6.74 -13.02 1.74
CA SER A 143 -7.27 -12.30 0.57
C SER A 143 -8.21 -11.17 0.99
N ILE A 144 -7.85 -9.94 0.64
CA ILE A 144 -8.71 -8.75 0.69
C ILE A 144 -8.62 -7.99 -0.65
N ASP A 145 -9.61 -7.15 -0.93
CA ASP A 145 -9.55 -6.21 -2.05
C ASP A 145 -8.66 -5.00 -1.71
N ASP A 146 -8.02 -4.37 -2.69
CA ASP A 146 -7.10 -3.26 -2.44
C ASP A 146 -7.79 -1.90 -2.27
N ASP A 147 -9.11 -1.86 -2.42
CA ASP A 147 -9.95 -0.75 -2.02
C ASP A 147 -10.38 -0.79 -0.53
N ASP A 148 -10.34 -1.96 0.13
CA ASP A 148 -10.81 -2.24 1.51
C ASP A 148 -10.54 -1.06 2.48
N PRO A 149 -11.56 -0.47 3.12
CA PRO A 149 -11.39 0.71 3.97
C PRO A 149 -10.58 0.46 5.26
N GLY A 150 -10.37 -0.80 5.65
CA GLY A 150 -9.46 -1.21 6.72
C GLY A 150 -7.98 -1.21 6.31
N LEU A 151 -7.66 -1.17 5.01
CA LEU A 151 -6.29 -1.14 4.48
C LEU A 151 -5.76 0.30 4.42
N ILE A 152 -5.32 0.78 5.58
CA ILE A 152 -4.94 2.17 5.84
C ILE A 152 -3.47 2.39 5.47
N ASN A 153 -3.19 3.37 4.59
CA ASN A 153 -1.84 3.92 4.43
C ASN A 153 -1.56 4.89 5.60
N LEU A 154 -0.52 4.62 6.38
CA LEU A 154 -0.11 5.38 7.56
C LEU A 154 0.55 6.73 7.21
N ALA A 155 1.03 6.89 5.97
CA ALA A 155 1.64 8.10 5.43
C ALA A 155 1.24 8.30 3.95
N PRO A 156 -0.01 8.72 3.65
CA PRO A 156 -0.46 8.94 2.28
C PRO A 156 0.41 9.99 1.55
N GLY A 157 0.95 9.62 0.39
CA GLY A 157 1.86 10.47 -0.40
C GLY A 157 3.30 10.54 0.11
N THR A 158 3.66 9.79 1.16
CA THR A 158 5.01 9.78 1.73
C THR A 158 5.49 8.36 2.03
N SER A 159 6.52 7.91 1.34
CA SER A 159 7.31 6.73 1.71
C SER A 159 8.56 7.11 2.52
N TYR A 160 9.16 6.13 3.20
CA TYR A 160 10.39 6.31 3.97
C TYR A 160 11.55 5.63 3.25
N LEU A 161 12.69 6.31 3.14
CA LEU A 161 13.90 5.73 2.57
C LEU A 161 14.48 4.68 3.54
N VAL A 162 14.36 3.41 3.20
CA VAL A 162 15.20 2.36 3.78
C VAL A 162 16.50 2.35 2.99
N LYS A 163 17.63 2.46 3.71
CA LYS A 163 18.97 2.52 3.16
C LYS A 163 19.93 1.77 4.08
N VAL A 164 20.05 0.47 3.85
CA VAL A 164 20.76 -0.49 4.73
C VAL A 164 21.80 -1.27 3.94
N ALA A 165 23.02 -1.33 4.46
CA ALA A 165 24.06 -2.24 3.98
C ALA A 165 24.08 -3.50 4.86
N TYR A 166 24.19 -4.65 4.21
CA TYR A 166 24.36 -5.98 4.81
C TYR A 166 25.72 -6.50 4.35
N ASP A 167 26.78 -6.00 4.99
CA ASP A 167 28.17 -6.22 4.60
C ASP A 167 28.60 -7.71 4.71
N ASP A 168 27.93 -8.47 5.57
CA ASP A 168 28.13 -9.91 5.80
C ASP A 168 27.67 -10.78 4.61
N VAL A 169 26.68 -10.31 3.84
CA VAL A 169 26.15 -10.98 2.64
C VAL A 169 26.36 -10.18 1.35
N ALA A 170 27.14 -9.09 1.42
CA ALA A 170 27.41 -8.15 0.33
C ALA A 170 26.15 -7.62 -0.38
N ARG A 171 25.14 -7.22 0.39
CA ARG A 171 23.85 -6.69 -0.12
C ARG A 171 23.54 -5.29 0.40
N ARG A 172 22.68 -4.59 -0.32
CA ARG A 172 22.22 -3.22 -0.07
C ARG A 172 20.73 -3.14 -0.34
N ASP A 173 19.97 -2.79 0.68
CA ASP A 173 18.54 -2.45 0.58
C ASP A 173 18.42 -0.93 0.46
N LEU A 174 17.86 -0.49 -0.66
CA LEU A 174 17.67 0.91 -1.04
C LEU A 174 16.25 1.08 -1.56
N GLN A 175 15.30 1.16 -0.64
CA GLN A 175 13.88 1.03 -0.92
C GLN A 175 13.09 2.26 -0.47
N ALA A 176 12.29 2.81 -1.37
CA ALA A 176 11.15 3.64 -0.99
C ALA A 176 10.09 2.74 -0.34
N THR A 177 9.93 2.87 0.97
CA THR A 177 9.10 1.98 1.78
C THR A 177 7.82 2.69 2.22
N ALA A 178 6.68 2.33 1.62
CA ALA A 178 5.37 2.77 2.10
C ALA A 178 5.00 2.06 3.41
N LEU A 179 4.18 2.70 4.25
CA LEU A 179 3.77 2.14 5.54
C LEU A 179 2.26 1.94 5.60
N PHE A 180 1.83 0.71 5.87
CA PHE A 180 0.42 0.34 5.95
C PHE A 180 0.03 -0.24 7.30
N PHE A 181 -1.28 -0.27 7.57
CA PHE A 181 -1.91 -0.94 8.69
C PHE A 181 -3.16 -1.69 8.20
N TYR A 182 -3.41 -2.88 8.76
CA TYR A 182 -4.66 -3.62 8.54
C TYR A 182 -5.08 -4.33 9.83
N ARG A 183 -6.34 -4.19 10.26
CA ARG A 183 -6.86 -4.85 11.47
C ARG A 183 -7.68 -6.09 11.10
N ILE A 184 -7.13 -7.27 11.34
CA ILE A 184 -7.78 -8.55 11.05
C ILE A 184 -8.84 -8.92 12.12
N PRO A 185 -9.85 -9.73 11.77
CA PRO A 185 -10.68 -10.45 12.74
C PRO A 185 -9.82 -11.28 13.70
N SER A 186 -10.17 -11.32 14.99
CA SER A 186 -9.38 -12.02 16.02
C SER A 186 -9.33 -13.55 15.85
N ASP A 187 -10.21 -14.10 15.01
CA ASP A 187 -10.33 -15.52 14.64
C ASP A 187 -9.91 -15.81 13.18
N ALA A 188 -9.38 -14.82 12.45
CA ALA A 188 -8.94 -15.00 11.07
C ALA A 188 -7.82 -16.05 10.97
N PRO A 189 -7.95 -17.07 10.10
CA PRO A 189 -6.92 -18.08 9.91
C PRO A 189 -5.73 -17.46 9.18
N LEU A 190 -4.54 -17.54 9.78
CA LEU A 190 -3.28 -17.16 9.15
C LEU A 190 -2.59 -18.40 8.58
N GLN A 191 -2.25 -18.35 7.30
CA GLN A 191 -1.36 -19.30 6.65
C GLN A 191 -0.07 -18.59 6.27
N PHE A 192 0.97 -18.82 7.08
CA PHE A 192 2.32 -18.35 6.78
C PHE A 192 2.94 -19.17 5.63
N ASP A 193 3.89 -18.56 4.94
CA ASP A 193 4.63 -19.15 3.82
C ASP A 193 5.95 -19.84 4.30
N ASP A 194 6.92 -20.03 3.38
CA ASP A 194 8.24 -20.61 3.66
C ASP A 194 9.32 -19.57 4.08
N GLU A 195 9.07 -18.26 3.89
CA GLU A 195 9.88 -17.14 4.38
C GLU A 195 9.65 -16.85 5.89
N ALA A 196 8.53 -17.27 6.48
CA ALA A 196 8.25 -17.13 7.91
C ALA A 196 8.46 -18.43 8.72
N ALA A 197 9.55 -18.50 9.50
CA ALA A 197 9.83 -19.61 10.42
C ALA A 197 9.03 -19.56 11.75
N GLY A 198 8.13 -18.59 11.91
CA GLY A 198 7.27 -18.43 13.08
C GLY A 198 6.68 -17.03 13.18
N SER A 199 5.82 -16.81 14.17
CA SER A 199 5.18 -15.51 14.39
C SER A 199 4.88 -15.26 15.87
N ARG A 200 4.66 -13.99 16.23
CA ARG A 200 4.18 -13.58 17.56
C ARG A 200 3.38 -12.28 17.49
N TRP A 201 2.60 -12.04 18.53
CA TRP A 201 1.83 -10.82 18.73
C TRP A 201 2.47 -9.99 19.83
N VAL A 202 2.60 -8.67 19.63
CA VAL A 202 3.19 -7.72 20.60
C VAL A 202 2.35 -6.44 20.68
N ALA A 203 2.35 -5.72 21.80
CA ALA A 203 1.68 -4.42 21.83
C ALA A 203 2.49 -3.41 20.99
N PRO A 204 1.88 -2.48 20.22
CA PRO A 204 2.65 -1.59 19.33
C PRO A 204 3.66 -0.70 20.08
N ARG A 205 3.42 -0.40 21.37
CA ARG A 205 4.37 0.28 22.28
C ARG A 205 5.65 -0.51 22.59
N GLU A 206 5.71 -1.77 22.21
CA GLU A 206 6.84 -2.68 22.43
C GLU A 206 7.74 -2.78 21.21
N LEU A 207 7.26 -2.44 20.00
CA LEU A 207 8.06 -2.43 18.77
C LEU A 207 9.37 -1.64 18.95
N LYS A 208 9.31 -0.47 19.61
CA LYS A 208 10.46 0.38 19.96
C LYS A 208 11.47 -0.25 20.94
N LYS A 209 11.17 -1.40 21.52
CA LYS A 209 11.98 -2.12 22.53
C LYS A 209 12.52 -3.46 22.01
N LEU A 210 12.17 -3.83 20.78
CA LEU A 210 12.61 -5.06 20.16
C LEU A 210 13.85 -4.81 19.29
N GLU A 211 14.80 -5.72 19.36
CA GLU A 211 15.93 -5.76 18.44
C GLU A 211 15.46 -6.45 17.16
N PHE A 212 15.31 -5.67 16.09
CA PHE A 212 15.22 -6.17 14.72
C PHE A 212 16.66 -6.37 14.19
N CYS A 213 16.84 -6.92 12.98
CA CYS A 213 18.18 -7.28 12.47
C CYS A 213 19.22 -6.15 12.41
N ASN A 214 18.80 -4.88 12.42
CA ASN A 214 19.68 -3.73 12.55
C ASN A 214 18.92 -2.49 13.07
N GLY A 215 19.67 -1.42 13.35
CA GLY A 215 19.13 -0.17 13.90
C GLY A 215 18.17 0.58 12.96
N ALA A 216 18.35 0.50 11.64
CA ALA A 216 17.48 1.14 10.65
C ALA A 216 16.09 0.48 10.60
N ILE A 217 16.08 -0.85 10.57
CA ILE A 217 14.87 -1.69 10.61
C ILE A 217 14.14 -1.52 11.96
N THR A 218 14.89 -1.45 13.08
CA THR A 218 14.33 -1.12 14.41
C THR A 218 13.72 0.28 14.45
N ALA A 219 14.38 1.28 13.84
CA ALA A 219 13.90 2.65 13.80
C ALA A 219 12.62 2.80 12.94
N LEU A 220 12.51 2.08 11.81
CA LEU A 220 11.29 2.04 10.99
C LEU A 220 10.11 1.44 11.75
N ALA A 221 10.31 0.36 12.51
CA ALA A 221 9.28 -0.19 13.40
C ALA A 221 8.89 0.81 14.50
N GLY A 222 9.83 1.68 14.92
CA GLY A 222 9.57 2.81 15.81
C GLY A 222 8.73 3.92 15.18
N VAL A 223 8.85 4.18 13.87
CA VAL A 223 7.97 5.10 13.13
C VAL A 223 6.56 4.52 13.03
N VAL A 224 6.43 3.24 12.65
CA VAL A 224 5.14 2.52 12.60
C VAL A 224 4.41 2.60 13.95
N ALA A 225 5.12 2.37 15.06
CA ALA A 225 4.55 2.46 16.40
C ALA A 225 3.95 3.84 16.73
N GLU A 226 4.60 4.93 16.32
CA GLU A 226 4.12 6.31 16.51
C GLU A 226 2.99 6.67 15.55
N LEU A 227 3.01 6.20 14.30
CA LEU A 227 1.91 6.45 13.37
C LEU A 227 0.61 5.77 13.83
N ILE A 228 0.71 4.59 14.47
CA ILE A 228 -0.41 3.92 15.12
C ILE A 228 -0.86 4.70 16.37
N HIS A 229 0.04 4.97 17.33
CA HIS A 229 -0.31 5.65 18.60
C HIS A 229 -0.71 7.12 18.44
N GLY A 230 -0.23 7.81 17.41
CA GLY A 230 -0.46 9.23 17.15
C GLY A 230 -1.86 9.57 16.65
N GLY A 231 -2.81 8.63 16.73
CA GLY A 231 -4.21 8.85 16.35
C GLY A 231 -4.49 8.88 14.85
N ARG A 232 -3.54 8.50 13.98
CA ARG A 232 -3.83 8.30 12.54
C ARG A 232 -4.67 7.05 12.29
N VAL A 233 -4.54 6.02 13.15
CA VAL A 233 -5.30 4.76 13.07
C VAL A 233 -6.57 4.82 13.93
N ASP A 234 -6.47 5.28 15.17
CA ASP A 234 -7.63 5.50 16.06
C ASP A 234 -8.48 6.73 15.66
N GLY A 235 -8.24 7.30 14.47
CA GLY A 235 -8.86 8.53 13.97
C GLY A 235 -9.79 8.34 12.77
N VAL A 236 -9.93 7.14 12.20
CA VAL A 236 -10.91 6.87 11.12
C VAL A 236 -12.31 6.66 11.73
N LEU A 237 -12.85 7.75 12.25
CA LEU A 237 -14.18 7.79 12.84
C LEU A 237 -15.20 7.86 11.69
N PHE A 238 -15.68 6.69 11.25
CA PHE A 238 -16.69 6.52 10.20
C PHE A 238 -18.01 7.18 10.64
N CYS A 239 -18.11 8.49 10.36
CA CYS A 239 -19.21 9.35 10.76
C CYS A 239 -20.31 9.28 9.69
N SER A 240 -21.01 8.15 9.64
CA SER A 240 -22.06 7.92 8.64
C SER A 240 -23.28 8.80 8.97
N VAL A 241 -23.42 9.91 8.23
CA VAL A 241 -24.59 10.79 8.31
C VAL A 241 -25.69 10.21 7.44
N GLY A 242 -26.63 9.49 8.04
CA GLY A 242 -27.86 9.03 7.39
C GLY A 242 -28.93 10.11 7.44
N ILE A 243 -29.16 10.81 6.33
CA ILE A 243 -30.28 11.76 6.22
C ILE A 243 -31.55 10.99 5.85
N VAL A 244 -32.46 10.82 6.81
CA VAL A 244 -33.74 10.13 6.64
C VAL A 244 -34.87 11.14 6.45
N TYR A 245 -35.57 11.02 5.34
CA TYR A 245 -36.71 11.87 4.96
C TYR A 245 -38.01 11.06 5.15
N ASP A 246 -38.98 11.60 5.89
CA ASP A 246 -40.34 11.04 5.93
C ASP A 246 -41.43 12.12 5.75
N ARG A 247 -42.70 11.73 5.90
CA ARG A 247 -43.84 12.65 5.70
C ARG A 247 -44.01 13.70 6.80
N THR A 248 -43.21 13.65 7.86
CA THR A 248 -43.22 14.57 9.01
C THR A 248 -42.03 15.52 9.01
N GLY A 249 -40.93 15.18 8.33
CA GLY A 249 -39.80 16.08 8.10
C GLY A 249 -38.52 15.37 7.66
N VAL A 250 -37.43 16.14 7.63
CA VAL A 250 -36.06 15.62 7.50
C VAL A 250 -35.50 15.36 8.89
N SER A 251 -34.90 14.20 9.10
CA SER A 251 -34.11 13.88 10.29
C SER A 251 -32.73 13.37 9.90
N ALA A 252 -31.68 14.10 10.30
CA ALA A 252 -30.31 13.62 10.19
C ALA A 252 -30.00 12.71 11.38
N ARG A 253 -29.54 11.48 11.13
CA ARG A 253 -28.95 10.61 12.14
C ARG A 253 -27.47 10.45 11.83
N VAL A 254 -26.62 11.01 12.69
CA VAL A 254 -25.20 10.68 12.71
C VAL A 254 -25.05 9.33 13.42
N SER A 255 -24.51 8.35 12.73
CA SER A 255 -24.12 7.06 13.32
C SER A 255 -22.61 6.97 13.37
N THR A 256 -22.08 6.61 14.54
CA THR A 256 -20.64 6.38 14.77
C THR A 256 -20.39 4.91 15.05
N SER A 257 -19.20 4.42 14.72
CA SER A 257 -18.78 3.04 15.01
C SER A 257 -18.53 2.77 16.51
N GLU A 258 -18.40 3.82 17.32
CA GLU A 258 -18.27 3.76 18.78
C GLU A 258 -19.55 4.20 19.52
N PRO A 259 -19.82 3.67 20.74
CA PRO A 259 -21.00 4.01 21.51
C PRO A 259 -21.02 5.50 21.91
N PRO A 260 -22.19 6.17 21.88
CA PRO A 260 -22.26 7.62 21.97
C PRO A 260 -21.97 8.15 23.38
N CYS A 261 -20.95 8.99 23.50
CA CYS A 261 -20.84 9.95 24.59
C CYS A 261 -21.90 11.05 24.42
N GLU A 262 -22.96 10.94 25.23
CA GLU A 262 -24.08 11.89 25.36
C GLU A 262 -25.05 11.97 24.17
N SER A 263 -26.25 12.52 24.43
CA SER A 263 -27.39 12.51 23.50
C SER A 263 -27.36 13.67 22.51
N PHE A 264 -27.35 13.38 21.21
CA PHE A 264 -27.37 14.39 20.16
C PHE A 264 -28.73 15.14 20.07
N PRO A 265 -28.72 16.47 19.87
CA PRO A 265 -29.94 17.25 19.67
C PRO A 265 -30.48 17.12 18.23
N THR A 266 -31.78 16.87 18.10
CA THR A 266 -32.47 16.81 16.79
C THR A 266 -32.86 18.20 16.30
N ILE A 267 -32.51 18.56 15.06
CA ILE A 267 -32.96 19.79 14.40
C ILE A 267 -34.03 19.45 13.35
N PRO A 268 -35.26 19.96 13.45
CA PRO A 268 -36.31 19.71 12.46
C PRO A 268 -36.18 20.66 11.25
N ILE A 269 -36.18 20.11 10.03
CA ILE A 269 -36.23 20.86 8.76
C ILE A 269 -37.32 20.24 7.87
N VAL A 270 -38.10 21.05 7.15
CA VAL A 270 -39.23 20.58 6.33
C VAL A 270 -39.27 21.26 4.96
N PRO A 271 -38.97 20.52 3.88
CA PRO A 271 -39.42 20.88 2.53
C PRO A 271 -40.02 19.70 1.74
N ASN A 272 -41.26 19.86 1.28
CA ASN A 272 -41.80 19.39 -0.01
C ASN A 272 -41.58 17.92 -0.49
N GLY A 273 -41.58 16.95 0.42
CA GLY A 273 -42.41 15.75 0.24
C GLY A 273 -41.94 14.64 -0.71
N VAL A 274 -40.69 14.61 -1.16
CA VAL A 274 -40.05 13.40 -1.74
C VAL A 274 -38.88 12.98 -0.84
N GLY A 275 -38.82 11.69 -0.53
CA GLY A 275 -37.77 11.13 0.32
C GLY A 275 -36.55 10.70 -0.51
N HIS A 276 -35.37 11.09 -0.05
CA HIS A 276 -34.09 10.63 -0.57
C HIS A 276 -33.25 10.09 0.61
N THR A 277 -32.02 9.66 0.34
CA THR A 277 -31.01 9.46 1.38
C THR A 277 -29.69 9.92 0.82
N LEU A 278 -29.02 10.83 1.52
CA LEU A 278 -27.66 11.24 1.24
C LEU A 278 -26.76 10.58 2.28
N THR A 279 -25.66 9.98 1.82
CA THR A 279 -24.60 9.44 2.68
C THR A 279 -23.32 10.18 2.35
N CYS A 280 -22.84 10.99 3.29
CA CYS A 280 -21.54 11.64 3.18
C CYS A 280 -20.53 10.86 4.01
N GLU A 281 -19.42 10.46 3.40
CA GLU A 281 -18.24 9.99 4.13
C GLU A 281 -17.35 11.19 4.46
N MET A 282 -16.91 11.28 5.71
CA MET A 282 -16.02 12.34 6.19
C MET A 282 -14.81 11.76 6.90
N MET A 283 -13.63 11.90 6.30
CA MET A 283 -12.36 11.69 6.99
C MET A 283 -11.99 12.97 7.76
N ALA A 284 -11.91 12.89 9.09
CA ALA A 284 -11.69 14.04 9.96
C ALA A 284 -10.59 13.74 11.00
N HIS A 285 -9.35 14.17 10.73
CA HIS A 285 -8.16 13.73 11.46
C HIS A 285 -8.07 14.09 12.96
N LYS A 286 -8.99 14.89 13.52
CA LYS A 286 -9.06 15.23 14.97
C LYS A 286 -10.50 15.50 15.41
N THR A 287 -10.88 15.11 16.64
CA THR A 287 -12.21 15.38 17.22
C THR A 287 -12.57 16.87 17.21
N ALA A 288 -11.60 17.74 17.51
CA ALA A 288 -11.78 19.20 17.47
C ALA A 288 -11.81 19.81 16.05
N ALA A 289 -11.53 19.02 15.01
CA ALA A 289 -11.84 19.34 13.62
C ALA A 289 -13.27 18.91 13.29
N CYS A 290 -13.68 17.69 13.67
CA CYS A 290 -15.05 17.20 13.49
C CYS A 290 -16.11 18.14 14.12
N ILE A 291 -15.87 18.66 15.33
CA ILE A 291 -16.78 19.63 16.00
C ILE A 291 -16.84 20.97 15.24
N ARG A 292 -15.75 21.41 14.60
CA ARG A 292 -15.74 22.68 13.83
C ARG A 292 -16.30 22.51 12.42
N GLN A 293 -16.03 21.39 11.75
CA GLN A 293 -16.68 21.01 10.50
C GLN A 293 -18.20 20.85 10.69
N ARG A 294 -18.65 20.28 11.82
CA ARG A 294 -20.06 20.27 12.20
C ARG A 294 -20.64 21.69 12.21
N ASN A 295 -20.01 22.67 12.87
CA ASN A 295 -20.56 24.03 12.91
C ASN A 295 -20.67 24.69 11.52
N ILE A 296 -19.77 24.36 10.59
CA ILE A 296 -19.83 24.78 9.19
C ILE A 296 -21.01 24.11 8.47
N TRP A 297 -21.19 22.79 8.66
CA TRP A 297 -22.30 22.04 8.06
C TRP A 297 -23.67 22.38 8.66
N ASP A 298 -23.79 22.55 9.98
CA ASP A 298 -25.00 23.01 10.66
C ASP A 298 -25.41 24.39 10.11
N SER A 299 -24.44 25.27 9.81
CA SER A 299 -24.68 26.57 9.17
C SER A 299 -25.10 26.46 7.69
N ALA A 300 -24.44 25.58 6.91
CA ALA A 300 -24.78 25.33 5.51
C ALA A 300 -26.18 24.70 5.36
N LEU A 301 -26.51 23.71 6.20
CA LEU A 301 -27.82 23.05 6.25
C LEU A 301 -28.91 24.01 6.74
N ALA A 302 -28.62 24.91 7.68
CA ALA A 302 -29.54 25.98 8.05
C ALA A 302 -29.85 26.92 6.87
N SER A 303 -28.84 27.25 6.03
CA SER A 303 -29.04 28.07 4.82
C SER A 303 -29.86 27.39 3.72
N LEU A 304 -29.93 26.06 3.74
CA LEU A 304 -30.72 25.23 2.80
C LEU A 304 -32.20 25.11 3.20
N SER A 305 -32.58 25.61 4.38
CA SER A 305 -33.96 25.61 4.85
C SER A 305 -34.84 26.57 4.04
N GLY A 306 -35.90 26.04 3.43
CA GLY A 306 -36.86 26.82 2.63
C GLY A 306 -36.49 27.02 1.15
N GLN A 307 -35.34 26.50 0.69
CA GLN A 307 -34.97 26.50 -0.74
C GLN A 307 -35.80 25.48 -1.54
N THR A 308 -35.97 25.73 -2.85
CA THR A 308 -36.55 24.80 -3.82
C THR A 308 -35.58 23.67 -4.20
N SER A 309 -36.07 22.65 -4.92
CA SER A 309 -35.27 21.53 -5.45
C SER A 309 -34.06 21.99 -6.27
N ASP A 310 -34.26 23.02 -7.08
CA ASP A 310 -33.30 23.44 -8.10
C ASP A 310 -32.22 24.32 -7.47
N GLU A 311 -32.60 25.12 -6.46
CA GLU A 311 -31.68 25.85 -5.58
C GLU A 311 -30.86 24.90 -4.70
N TRP A 312 -31.46 23.80 -4.22
CA TRP A 312 -30.77 22.70 -3.54
C TRP A 312 -29.72 22.06 -4.44
N ALA A 313 -30.09 21.65 -5.66
CA ALA A 313 -29.18 21.06 -6.63
C ALA A 313 -28.02 22.02 -6.98
N ALA A 314 -28.32 23.29 -7.24
CA ALA A 314 -27.30 24.32 -7.48
C ALA A 314 -26.39 24.55 -6.26
N THR A 315 -26.89 24.41 -5.03
CA THR A 315 -26.09 24.54 -3.82
C THR A 315 -25.19 23.33 -3.58
N LEU A 316 -25.69 22.10 -3.79
CA LEU A 316 -24.85 20.89 -3.75
C LEU A 316 -23.76 20.92 -4.85
N GLN A 317 -24.10 21.35 -6.06
CA GLN A 317 -23.13 21.56 -7.16
C GLN A 317 -22.04 22.56 -6.76
N ARG A 318 -22.39 23.67 -6.09
CA ARG A 318 -21.42 24.64 -5.56
C ARG A 318 -20.55 24.04 -4.45
N LEU A 319 -21.14 23.35 -3.47
CA LEU A 319 -20.36 22.71 -2.39
C LEU A 319 -19.36 21.68 -2.94
N HIS A 320 -19.74 20.90 -3.95
CA HIS A 320 -18.86 19.95 -4.63
C HIS A 320 -17.74 20.61 -5.44
N THR A 321 -18.00 21.76 -6.10
CA THR A 321 -17.04 22.39 -7.03
C THR A 321 -16.25 23.57 -6.44
N GLN A 322 -16.66 24.10 -5.29
CA GLN A 322 -16.11 25.33 -4.68
C GLN A 322 -15.91 25.20 -3.16
N GLY A 323 -16.37 24.12 -2.53
CA GLY A 323 -16.38 23.96 -1.08
C GLY A 323 -17.42 24.83 -0.36
N PRO A 324 -17.49 24.79 0.98
CA PRO A 324 -18.40 25.62 1.76
C PRO A 324 -17.94 27.10 1.75
N PRO A 325 -18.87 28.06 1.52
CA PRO A 325 -18.55 29.48 1.54
C PRO A 325 -18.12 29.91 2.94
N GLY A 326 -16.88 30.40 3.06
CA GLY A 326 -16.28 30.84 4.33
C GLY A 326 -14.79 30.49 4.49
N ILE A 327 -14.25 29.59 3.67
CA ILE A 327 -12.82 29.21 3.72
C ILE A 327 -11.91 30.34 3.23
N LEU A 328 -12.33 31.10 2.21
CA LEU A 328 -11.60 32.28 1.70
C LEU A 328 -11.86 33.53 2.57
N GLY A 329 -11.41 33.50 3.84
CA GLY A 329 -11.73 34.58 4.79
C GLY A 329 -10.97 34.63 6.11
N TYR A 330 -9.96 33.78 6.35
CA TYR A 330 -9.12 33.81 7.55
C TYR A 330 -7.64 33.76 7.17
N GLY A 331 -6.82 34.60 7.79
CA GLY A 331 -5.41 34.80 7.44
C GLY A 331 -4.44 33.89 8.20
N GLU A 332 -3.36 33.52 7.50
CA GLU A 332 -2.02 33.09 7.95
C GLU A 332 -1.85 31.91 8.95
N ASP A 333 -2.85 31.54 9.75
CA ASP A 333 -2.75 30.50 10.81
C ASP A 333 -3.14 29.07 10.36
N PHE A 334 -3.10 28.76 9.05
CA PHE A 334 -3.29 27.39 8.54
C PHE A 334 -1.95 26.69 8.31
N PRO A 335 -1.64 25.59 9.03
CA PRO A 335 -0.53 24.72 8.63
C PRO A 335 -0.89 23.98 7.34
N ALA A 336 0.10 23.81 6.46
CA ALA A 336 -0.10 23.32 5.09
C ALA A 336 -0.29 21.80 4.97
N ASP A 337 -0.55 21.09 6.08
CA ASP A 337 -0.54 19.63 6.21
C ASP A 337 -1.93 18.98 6.34
N VAL A 338 -3.01 19.77 6.28
CA VAL A 338 -4.40 19.28 6.38
C VAL A 338 -5.03 19.13 4.98
N ALA A 339 -4.76 18.00 4.34
CA ALA A 339 -5.55 17.56 3.19
C ALA A 339 -6.98 17.15 3.62
N VAL A 340 -7.98 17.43 2.78
CA VAL A 340 -9.36 16.96 2.95
C VAL A 340 -9.82 16.36 1.62
N GLU A 341 -9.83 15.03 1.55
CA GLU A 341 -10.43 14.31 0.42
C GLU A 341 -11.91 14.07 0.69
N MET A 342 -12.78 14.55 -0.21
CA MET A 342 -14.23 14.33 -0.13
C MET A 342 -14.66 13.41 -1.28
N ARG A 343 -15.12 12.21 -0.93
CA ARG A 343 -15.72 11.26 -1.88
C ARG A 343 -17.24 11.33 -1.79
N ILE A 344 -17.89 11.53 -2.93
CA ILE A 344 -19.34 11.32 -3.06
C ILE A 344 -19.52 9.94 -3.70
N ALA A 345 -20.03 8.99 -2.92
CA ALA A 345 -20.42 7.66 -3.41
C ALA A 345 -21.70 7.72 -4.26
N ASP A 346 -21.97 6.67 -5.03
CA ASP A 346 -22.95 6.67 -6.11
C ASP A 346 -24.40 7.04 -5.73
N PHE A 347 -25.07 7.73 -6.66
CA PHE A 347 -26.51 8.02 -6.59
C PHE A 347 -27.34 6.79 -6.96
N VAL A 348 -27.93 6.12 -5.96
CA VAL A 348 -28.98 5.12 -6.19
C VAL A 348 -30.36 5.77 -6.06
N LEU A 349 -31.04 5.94 -7.21
CA LEU A 349 -32.41 6.50 -7.28
C LEU A 349 -33.47 5.40 -7.24
N GLU A 350 -33.87 4.95 -6.05
CA GLU A 350 -35.02 4.06 -5.89
C GLU A 350 -36.35 4.85 -5.84
N GLY A 351 -37.14 4.77 -6.91
CA GLY A 351 -38.47 5.38 -6.96
C GLY A 351 -39.18 5.16 -8.29
N PRO A 352 -40.53 5.31 -8.35
CA PRO A 352 -41.34 4.98 -9.53
C PRO A 352 -41.22 5.97 -10.71
N ALA A 353 -40.21 6.86 -10.70
CA ALA A 353 -40.00 7.90 -11.70
C ALA A 353 -38.52 8.04 -12.09
N ALA A 354 -37.84 6.91 -12.32
CA ALA A 354 -36.45 6.88 -12.78
C ALA A 354 -36.30 7.43 -14.22
N ILE A 355 -36.00 8.72 -14.35
CA ILE A 355 -35.58 9.34 -15.62
C ILE A 355 -34.14 8.94 -15.89
N GLY A 356 -33.91 8.09 -16.88
CA GLY A 356 -32.61 7.46 -17.12
C GLY A 356 -31.54 8.41 -17.67
N LEU A 357 -30.60 8.81 -16.83
CA LEU A 357 -29.28 9.28 -17.27
C LEU A 357 -28.46 8.09 -17.75
N LYS A 358 -28.08 8.09 -19.05
CA LYS A 358 -27.14 7.08 -19.57
C LYS A 358 -25.73 7.37 -19.08
N ARG A 359 -25.08 6.35 -18.53
CA ARG A 359 -23.63 6.31 -18.27
C ARG A 359 -22.89 6.66 -19.56
N THR A 360 -22.12 7.75 -19.57
CA THR A 360 -21.07 7.96 -20.58
C THR A 360 -19.95 7.00 -20.25
N ASP A 361 -19.69 6.07 -21.17
CA ASP A 361 -18.70 5.02 -21.03
C ASP A 361 -17.27 5.59 -21.14
N PRO A 362 -16.42 5.46 -20.10
CA PRO A 362 -15.05 5.99 -20.15
C PRO A 362 -14.08 5.14 -20.98
N GLU A 363 -14.43 3.89 -21.34
CA GLU A 363 -13.49 2.96 -22.00
C GLU A 363 -13.53 3.00 -23.54
N ALA A 364 -14.16 4.02 -24.13
CA ALA A 364 -14.26 4.22 -25.58
C ALA A 364 -12.97 4.77 -26.25
N VAL A 365 -11.79 4.29 -25.84
CA VAL A 365 -10.51 4.55 -26.51
C VAL A 365 -9.98 3.24 -27.10
N PRO A 366 -9.82 3.12 -28.43
CA PRO A 366 -9.48 1.85 -29.06
C PRO A 366 -8.04 1.43 -28.74
N GLN A 367 -7.88 0.32 -28.02
CA GLN A 367 -6.59 -0.35 -27.89
C GLN A 367 -6.06 -0.72 -29.28
N ARG A 368 -4.99 -0.05 -29.72
CA ARG A 368 -4.22 -0.54 -30.87
C ARG A 368 -3.42 -1.76 -30.42
N MET A 369 -3.76 -2.92 -30.98
CA MET A 369 -2.84 -4.05 -31.03
C MET A 369 -1.50 -3.57 -31.60
N TYR A 370 -0.44 -3.72 -30.81
CA TYR A 370 0.91 -3.83 -31.35
C TYR A 370 1.25 -5.32 -31.39
N THR A 371 1.29 -5.88 -32.59
CA THR A 371 1.90 -7.18 -32.82
C THR A 371 3.40 -7.05 -32.59
N SER A 372 3.97 -7.91 -31.76
CA SER A 372 5.41 -7.95 -31.51
C SER A 372 6.11 -8.73 -32.63
N ASP A 373 6.21 -8.11 -33.79
CA ASP A 373 6.99 -8.65 -34.93
C ASP A 373 8.49 -8.53 -34.63
N TYR A 374 8.99 -9.46 -33.81
CA TYR A 374 10.39 -9.54 -33.41
C TYR A 374 11.22 -10.27 -34.47
N ASP A 375 11.46 -9.57 -35.58
CA ASP A 375 12.19 -10.11 -36.72
C ASP A 375 13.69 -10.29 -36.39
N SER A 376 14.27 -11.42 -36.80
CA SER A 376 15.59 -11.85 -36.33
C SER A 376 16.74 -11.18 -37.10
N ALA A 377 17.53 -10.34 -36.42
CA ALA A 377 18.75 -9.74 -36.98
C ALA A 377 20.00 -10.30 -36.26
N SER A 378 20.55 -11.41 -36.79
CA SER A 378 21.85 -11.93 -36.39
C SER A 378 22.99 -11.05 -36.92
N GLY A 379 23.85 -10.54 -36.05
CA GLY A 379 25.09 -9.85 -36.42
C GLY A 379 26.22 -10.26 -35.47
N ALA A 380 27.27 -10.88 -36.01
CA ALA A 380 28.43 -11.35 -35.26
C ALA A 380 29.72 -11.06 -36.03
N GLU A 381 30.64 -10.35 -35.37
CA GLU A 381 32.07 -10.13 -35.68
C GLU A 381 32.70 -9.99 -34.26
N GLU A 382 33.51 -10.95 -33.77
CA GLU A 382 34.97 -11.13 -34.00
C GLU A 382 35.79 -9.93 -33.47
N HIS A 383 36.60 -10.10 -32.41
CA HIS A 383 38.04 -10.48 -32.40
C HIS A 383 38.92 -9.54 -33.28
N GLU A 384 40.08 -9.01 -32.89
CA GLU A 384 40.93 -9.06 -31.67
C GLU A 384 41.69 -7.69 -31.54
N GLU A 385 42.73 -7.39 -30.74
CA GLU A 385 43.75 -8.15 -29.99
C GLU A 385 44.09 -7.42 -28.65
N ALA A 386 45.33 -7.47 -28.11
CA ALA A 386 45.70 -7.00 -26.77
C ALA A 386 46.73 -5.83 -26.70
N ALA A 387 46.85 -5.24 -25.51
CA ALA A 387 48.07 -4.58 -25.00
C ALA A 387 47.99 -4.52 -23.46
N ALA A 388 48.68 -5.39 -22.71
CA ALA A 388 50.11 -5.38 -22.37
C ALA A 388 50.41 -4.65 -21.05
N ALA A 389 50.59 -5.42 -19.97
CA ALA A 389 50.94 -4.90 -18.64
C ALA A 389 52.44 -4.62 -18.50
N THR A 390 52.79 -3.51 -17.84
CA THR A 390 54.17 -3.14 -17.51
C THR A 390 54.41 -3.19 -16.00
N ALA A 391 55.16 -4.20 -15.55
CA ALA A 391 55.73 -4.26 -14.21
C ALA A 391 57.26 -4.26 -14.33
N SER A 392 57.93 -3.51 -13.44
CA SER A 392 59.40 -3.43 -13.39
C SER A 392 59.86 -3.42 -11.92
N PRO A 393 61.03 -4.02 -11.58
CA PRO A 393 61.29 -4.48 -10.22
C PRO A 393 61.99 -3.45 -9.32
N THR A 394 61.71 -3.54 -8.02
CA THR A 394 62.49 -2.87 -6.97
C THR A 394 63.80 -3.61 -6.69
N THR A 395 64.93 -2.90 -6.80
CA THR A 395 66.25 -3.41 -6.43
C THR A 395 66.56 -3.11 -4.97
N HIS A 396 66.88 -4.14 -4.17
CA HIS A 396 67.58 -3.95 -2.90
C HIS A 396 69.07 -3.66 -3.13
N SER A 397 69.62 -2.75 -2.33
CA SER A 397 71.03 -2.77 -1.91
C SER A 397 71.08 -2.63 -0.39
N THR A 398 72.12 -3.22 0.20
CA THR A 398 72.71 -2.79 1.48
C THR A 398 73.29 -1.38 1.38
#